data_AF-A0A2W4IHB3-F1
#
_entry.id   AF-A0A2W4IHB3-F1
#
_cell.length_a   1.000
_cell.length_b   1.000
_cell.length_c   1.000
_cell.angle_alpha   90.00
_cell.angle_beta   90.00
_cell.angle_gamma   90.00
#
_symmetry.space_group_name_H-M   'P 1'
#
loop_
_entity.id
_entity.type
_entity.pdbx_description
1 polymer ?
#
loop_
_entity_poly.entity_id
_entity_poly.type
_entity_poly.pdbx_seq_one_letter_code
_entity_poly.pdbx_strand_id
1 'polypeptide(L)'
;MAETSGGANRIELESQILCASLRQSWAINDVKGVLTVVRQLYQLFPDLLPPPRSDGEKNATSLYPLLGLSCDVSQTAVLSGYLRAIRNFQRVANARDRRDEYYRLLDAGYILRKPRLRLSHDLVAVRTWLIEQKAIGEDGSLEPEVVPTPAVATHEAVPAKPQQAITVPMEEKLPLLIDMLKACRVIGPAEVQALKNQMAIAPEIPLKELVLSAGYVTDTQMQSLQVGEYLLSSGQISMHQLAVAMYDELTGMCKMAESLQVRGWLNTQSFS
;
A
#
# COMPACT_ATOMS: atom_id res chain seq x y z
N MET A 1 -30.43 2.87 -8.19
CA MET A 1 -29.59 1.66 -8.15
C MET A 1 -28.13 2.11 -8.22
N ALA A 2 -27.48 2.29 -7.08
CA ALA A 2 -26.10 2.78 -7.01
C ALA A 2 -25.44 2.27 -5.72
N GLU A 3 -25.09 0.99 -5.67
CA GLU A 3 -24.32 0.38 -4.59
C GLU A 3 -23.41 -0.71 -5.16
N THR A 4 -22.24 -0.34 -5.71
CA THR A 4 -21.19 -1.34 -6.03
C THR A 4 -19.77 -0.77 -6.13
N SER A 5 -19.57 0.55 -6.25
CA SER A 5 -18.21 1.11 -6.45
C SER A 5 -17.33 1.13 -5.18
N GLY A 6 -17.89 0.99 -3.98
CA GLY A 6 -17.12 1.08 -2.72
C GLY A 6 -16.39 -0.20 -2.30
N GLY A 7 -16.94 -1.37 -2.62
CA GLY A 7 -16.38 -2.66 -2.19
C GLY A 7 -15.13 -3.05 -2.97
N ALA A 8 -15.12 -2.83 -4.28
CA ALA A 8 -13.97 -3.14 -5.13
C ALA A 8 -12.73 -2.29 -4.76
N ASN A 9 -12.93 -0.99 -4.54
CA ASN A 9 -11.85 -0.08 -4.13
C ASN A 9 -11.30 -0.43 -2.73
N ARG A 10 -12.16 -0.89 -1.82
CA ARG A 10 -11.75 -1.34 -0.49
C ARG A 10 -10.91 -2.62 -0.54
N ILE A 11 -11.35 -3.63 -1.29
CA ILE A 11 -10.61 -4.89 -1.46
C ILE A 11 -9.26 -4.64 -2.13
N GLU A 12 -9.22 -3.75 -3.13
CA GLU A 12 -7.97 -3.36 -3.79
C GLU A 12 -6.99 -2.71 -2.81
N LEU A 13 -7.47 -1.77 -1.99
CA LEU A 13 -6.64 -1.10 -0.98
C LEU A 13 -6.17 -2.07 0.11
N GLU A 14 -7.06 -2.91 0.64
CA GLU A 14 -6.72 -3.95 1.60
C GLU A 14 -5.67 -4.91 1.01
N SER A 15 -5.80 -5.29 -0.26
CA SER A 15 -4.83 -6.12 -0.96
C SER A 15 -3.47 -5.45 -1.09
N GLN A 16 -3.43 -4.14 -1.39
CA GLN A 16 -2.19 -3.37 -1.46
C GLN A 16 -1.50 -3.29 -0.09
N ILE A 17 -2.26 -3.04 0.99
CA ILE A 17 -1.75 -3.00 2.37
C ILE A 17 -1.18 -4.38 2.75
N LEU A 18 -1.89 -5.46 2.45
CA LEU A 18 -1.42 -6.82 2.72
C LEU A 18 -0.16 -7.15 1.92
N CYS A 19 -0.09 -6.78 0.65
CA CYS A 19 1.12 -6.95 -0.16
C CYS A 19 2.33 -6.22 0.42
N ALA A 20 2.15 -4.98 0.88
CA ALA A 20 3.21 -4.20 1.53
C ALA A 20 3.62 -4.82 2.86
N SER A 21 2.65 -5.18 3.69
CA SER A 21 2.86 -5.80 5.01
C SER A 21 3.59 -7.13 4.90
N LEU A 22 3.27 -7.94 3.89
CA LEU A 22 3.95 -9.20 3.60
C LEU A 22 5.45 -8.96 3.39
N ARG A 23 5.79 -8.04 2.47
CA ARG A 23 7.18 -7.78 2.09
C ARG A 23 7.96 -7.13 3.22
N GLN A 24 7.35 -6.21 3.97
CA GLN A 24 7.98 -5.59 5.13
C GLN A 24 8.27 -6.63 6.22
N SER A 25 7.28 -7.45 6.57
CA SER A 25 7.46 -8.52 7.57
C SER A 25 8.50 -9.53 7.11
N TRP A 26 8.53 -9.86 5.82
CA TRP A 26 9.52 -10.76 5.24
C TRP A 26 10.93 -10.17 5.28
N ALA A 27 11.10 -8.88 4.96
CA ALA A 27 12.39 -8.21 4.99
C ALA A 27 13.03 -8.17 6.40
N ILE A 28 12.21 -8.09 7.45
CA ILE A 28 12.67 -8.13 8.85
C ILE A 28 12.64 -9.52 9.49
N ASN A 29 12.35 -10.58 8.72
CA ASN A 29 12.23 -11.97 9.20
C ASN A 29 11.17 -12.18 10.31
N ASP A 30 10.07 -11.40 10.31
CA ASP A 30 8.94 -11.63 11.21
C ASP A 30 8.08 -12.81 10.72
N VAL A 31 8.44 -14.01 11.16
CA VAL A 31 7.77 -15.27 10.79
C VAL A 31 6.26 -15.24 11.08
N LYS A 32 5.84 -14.65 12.21
CA LYS A 32 4.42 -14.61 12.60
C LYS A 32 3.62 -13.62 11.77
N GLY A 33 4.20 -12.44 11.52
CA GLY A 33 3.61 -11.44 10.63
C GLY A 33 3.46 -11.97 9.21
N VAL A 34 4.51 -12.60 8.68
CA VAL A 34 4.49 -13.24 7.35
C VAL A 34 3.41 -14.30 7.27
N LEU A 35 3.33 -15.24 8.23
CA LEU A 35 2.33 -16.31 8.20
C LEU A 35 0.89 -15.77 8.24
N THR A 36 0.64 -14.76 9.09
CA THR A 36 -0.68 -14.11 9.19
C THR A 36 -1.09 -13.48 7.86
N VAL A 37 -0.20 -12.70 7.25
CA VAL A 37 -0.50 -11.96 6.02
C VAL A 37 -0.64 -12.90 4.82
N VAL A 38 0.19 -13.96 4.73
CA VAL A 38 0.07 -14.99 3.68
C VAL A 38 -1.29 -15.69 3.74
N ARG A 39 -1.78 -16.04 4.93
CA ARG A 39 -3.11 -16.64 5.11
C ARG A 39 -4.23 -15.71 4.64
N GLN A 40 -4.16 -14.43 4.99
CA GLN A 40 -5.14 -13.43 4.56
C GLN A 40 -5.12 -13.23 3.04
N LEU A 41 -3.92 -13.14 2.44
CA LEU A 41 -3.77 -13.04 0.99
C LEU A 41 -4.25 -14.30 0.26
N TYR A 42 -4.06 -15.49 0.83
CA TYR A 42 -4.57 -16.74 0.26
C TYR A 42 -6.10 -16.80 0.28
N GLN A 43 -6.74 -16.30 1.34
CA GLN A 43 -8.20 -16.19 1.39
C GLN A 43 -8.76 -15.24 0.32
N LEU A 44 -8.04 -14.17 0.00
CA LEU A 44 -8.43 -13.20 -1.04
C LEU A 44 -8.10 -13.67 -2.46
N PHE A 45 -6.97 -14.35 -2.65
CA PHE A 45 -6.43 -14.76 -3.94
C PHE A 45 -5.95 -16.23 -3.92
N PRO A 46 -6.86 -17.20 -3.80
CA PRO A 46 -6.48 -18.61 -3.72
C PRO A 46 -5.81 -19.12 -5.00
N ASP A 47 -6.05 -18.47 -6.14
CA ASP A 47 -5.45 -18.79 -7.44
C ASP A 47 -3.96 -18.44 -7.53
N LEU A 48 -3.47 -17.52 -6.70
CA LEU A 48 -2.10 -17.01 -6.78
C LEU A 48 -1.07 -17.87 -6.04
N LEU A 49 -1.52 -18.79 -5.19
CA LEU A 49 -0.70 -19.77 -4.52
C LEU A 49 -1.03 -21.17 -5.05
N PRO A 50 -0.30 -21.67 -6.06
CA PRO A 50 -0.54 -23.01 -6.56
C PRO A 50 -0.29 -24.04 -5.46
N PRO A 51 -0.99 -25.19 -5.49
CA PRO A 51 -0.75 -26.26 -4.53
C PRO A 51 0.74 -26.67 -4.52
N PRO A 52 1.22 -27.22 -3.40
CA PRO A 52 2.57 -27.76 -3.29
C PRO A 52 2.81 -28.73 -4.45
N ARG A 53 3.84 -28.49 -5.27
CA ARG A 53 4.17 -29.39 -6.38
C ARG A 53 4.84 -30.61 -5.79
N SER A 54 4.25 -31.78 -6.00
CA SER A 54 4.63 -33.05 -5.38
C SER A 54 5.99 -33.59 -5.83
N ASP A 55 6.58 -33.05 -6.92
CA ASP A 55 7.69 -33.71 -7.60
C ASP A 55 8.82 -32.73 -7.92
N GLY A 56 9.89 -32.75 -7.13
CA GLY A 56 11.28 -32.43 -7.52
C GLY A 56 11.59 -31.02 -8.08
N GLU A 57 10.62 -30.12 -8.19
CA GLU A 57 10.85 -28.77 -8.64
C GLU A 57 11.56 -27.96 -7.56
N LYS A 58 12.70 -27.37 -7.94
CA LYS A 58 13.53 -26.53 -7.08
C LYS A 58 12.67 -25.48 -6.39
N ASN A 59 12.67 -25.53 -5.05
CA ASN A 59 12.22 -24.50 -4.14
C ASN A 59 12.31 -23.10 -4.77
N ALA A 60 11.16 -22.45 -4.95
CA ALA A 60 11.06 -21.21 -5.69
C ALA A 60 11.86 -20.13 -4.96
N THR A 61 12.99 -19.75 -5.54
CA THR A 61 13.90 -18.80 -4.92
C THR A 61 13.42 -17.36 -5.18
N SER A 62 13.70 -16.47 -4.22
CA SER A 62 13.42 -15.05 -4.37
C SER A 62 14.16 -14.46 -5.57
N LEU A 63 13.46 -13.66 -6.40
CA LEU A 63 14.01 -13.00 -7.59
C LEU A 63 14.62 -11.63 -7.27
N TYR A 64 14.32 -11.04 -6.10
CA TYR A 64 14.85 -9.73 -5.70
C TYR A 64 16.39 -9.69 -5.63
N PRO A 65 17.09 -10.70 -5.08
CA PRO A 65 18.54 -10.74 -5.06
C PRO A 65 19.18 -10.72 -6.46
N LEU A 66 18.51 -11.28 -7.47
CA LEU A 66 19.01 -11.26 -8.86
C LEU A 66 19.09 -9.82 -9.42
N LEU A 67 18.21 -8.94 -8.94
CA LEU A 67 18.22 -7.52 -9.30
C LEU A 67 19.03 -6.66 -8.30
N GLY A 68 19.61 -7.27 -7.27
CA GLY A 68 20.29 -6.56 -6.17
C GLY A 68 19.32 -5.73 -5.33
N LEU A 69 18.10 -6.20 -5.14
CA LEU A 69 17.04 -5.52 -4.40
C LEU A 69 16.64 -6.30 -3.14
N SER A 70 16.09 -5.59 -2.17
CA SER A 70 15.31 -6.17 -1.08
C SER A 70 13.86 -6.41 -1.54
N CYS A 71 13.09 -7.24 -0.82
CA CYS A 71 11.71 -7.58 -1.18
C CYS A 71 10.70 -6.45 -0.87
N ASP A 72 11.00 -5.56 0.07
CA ASP A 72 10.16 -4.44 0.55
C ASP A 72 10.17 -3.21 -0.37
N VAL A 73 10.89 -3.25 -1.48
CA VAL A 73 11.04 -2.11 -2.39
C VAL A 73 9.77 -1.77 -3.17
N SER A 74 9.57 -0.48 -3.46
CA SER A 74 8.44 0.01 -4.27
C SER A 74 8.51 -0.45 -5.73
N GLN A 75 7.40 -0.35 -6.46
CA GLN A 75 7.34 -0.75 -7.87
C GLN A 75 8.30 0.05 -8.77
N THR A 76 8.43 1.35 -8.49
CA THR A 76 9.38 2.24 -9.18
C THR A 76 10.82 1.80 -8.92
N ALA A 77 11.14 1.40 -7.68
CA ALA A 77 12.46 0.89 -7.33
C ALA A 77 12.77 -0.42 -8.06
N VAL A 78 11.81 -1.35 -8.18
CA VAL A 78 11.95 -2.58 -8.99
C VAL A 78 12.31 -2.26 -10.44
N LEU A 79 11.60 -1.33 -11.06
CA LEU A 79 11.88 -0.92 -12.45
C LEU A 79 13.31 -0.38 -12.59
N SER A 80 13.72 0.50 -11.67
CA SER A 80 15.05 1.08 -11.67
C SER A 80 16.16 0.04 -11.44
N GLY A 81 15.94 -0.92 -10.53
CA GLY A 81 16.87 -2.00 -10.23
C GLY A 81 17.01 -2.96 -11.41
N TYR A 82 15.90 -3.31 -12.06
CA TYR A 82 15.91 -4.11 -13.29
C TYR A 82 16.72 -3.44 -14.41
N LEU A 83 16.46 -2.16 -14.71
CA LEU A 83 17.21 -1.44 -15.75
C LEU A 83 18.71 -1.35 -15.42
N ARG A 84 19.05 -1.16 -14.14
CA ARG A 84 20.43 -1.17 -13.67
C ARG A 84 21.09 -2.54 -13.87
N ALA A 85 20.41 -3.62 -13.50
CA ALA A 85 20.91 -4.98 -13.64
C ALA A 85 21.16 -5.36 -15.11
N ILE A 86 20.22 -5.05 -16.01
CA ILE A 86 20.38 -5.28 -17.45
C ILE A 86 21.54 -4.45 -18.03
N ARG A 87 21.65 -3.16 -17.67
CA ARG A 87 22.74 -2.31 -18.14
C ARG A 87 24.10 -2.82 -17.65
N ASN A 88 24.18 -3.29 -16.41
CA ASN A 88 25.40 -3.87 -15.86
C ASN A 88 25.77 -5.19 -16.56
N PHE A 89 24.79 -6.05 -16.82
CA PHE A 89 25.01 -7.28 -17.57
C PHE A 89 25.57 -7.00 -18.98
N GLN A 90 24.96 -6.07 -19.72
CA GLN A 90 25.39 -5.69 -21.07
C GLN A 90 26.81 -5.06 -21.12
N ARG A 91 27.29 -4.50 -20.01
CA ARG A 91 28.65 -3.96 -19.89
C ARG A 91 29.71 -5.04 -19.68
N VAL A 92 29.33 -6.15 -19.05
CA VAL A 92 30.27 -7.21 -18.61
C VAL A 92 30.23 -8.44 -19.53
N ALA A 93 29.07 -8.74 -20.10
CA ALA A 93 28.85 -9.93 -20.90
C ALA A 93 28.01 -9.63 -22.15
N ASN A 94 28.23 -10.43 -23.19
CA ASN A 94 27.35 -10.43 -24.36
C ASN A 94 26.18 -11.39 -24.11
N ALA A 95 24.97 -10.94 -24.41
CA ALA A 95 23.75 -11.75 -24.24
C ALA A 95 23.77 -13.04 -25.07
N ARG A 96 24.55 -13.07 -26.17
CA ARG A 96 24.70 -14.29 -26.99
C ARG A 96 25.50 -15.40 -26.30
N ASP A 97 26.47 -15.03 -25.46
CA ASP A 97 27.39 -15.97 -24.81
C ASP A 97 26.82 -16.51 -23.49
N ARG A 98 25.99 -15.70 -22.81
CA ARG A 98 25.35 -16.06 -21.52
C ARG A 98 23.84 -15.91 -21.59
N ARG A 99 23.21 -16.70 -22.47
CA ARG A 99 21.77 -16.63 -22.74
C ARG A 99 20.92 -16.94 -21.51
N ASP A 100 21.28 -17.97 -20.74
CA ASP A 100 20.48 -18.40 -19.59
C ASP A 100 20.45 -17.36 -18.47
N GLU A 101 21.59 -16.72 -18.18
CA GLU A 101 21.66 -15.61 -17.21
C GLU A 101 20.85 -14.40 -17.69
N TYR A 102 20.93 -14.10 -18.98
CA TYR A 102 20.17 -13.00 -19.59
C TYR A 102 18.66 -13.26 -19.52
N TYR A 103 18.20 -14.47 -19.87
CA TYR A 103 16.78 -14.81 -19.78
C TYR A 103 16.28 -14.78 -18.34
N ARG A 104 17.05 -15.27 -17.36
CA ARG A 104 16.68 -15.15 -15.94
C ARG A 104 16.49 -13.69 -15.49
N LEU A 105 17.36 -12.79 -15.95
CA LEU A 105 17.21 -11.35 -15.68
C LEU A 105 15.96 -10.78 -16.33
N LEU A 106 15.66 -11.15 -17.58
CA LEU A 106 14.43 -10.73 -18.27
C LEU A 106 13.18 -11.26 -17.57
N ASP A 107 13.17 -12.52 -17.15
CA ASP A 107 12.07 -13.15 -16.43
C ASP A 107 11.84 -12.47 -15.08
N ALA A 108 12.90 -12.21 -14.31
CA ALA A 108 12.80 -11.47 -13.06
C ALA A 108 12.22 -10.07 -13.26
N GLY A 109 12.68 -9.36 -14.28
CA GLY A 109 12.11 -8.06 -14.66
C GLY A 109 10.65 -8.16 -15.08
N TYR A 110 10.26 -9.19 -15.84
CA TYR A 110 8.89 -9.38 -16.31
C TYR A 110 7.93 -9.69 -15.15
N ILE A 111 8.32 -10.60 -14.26
CA ILE A 111 7.52 -11.05 -13.11
C ILE A 111 7.37 -9.89 -12.10
N LEU A 112 8.48 -9.30 -11.65
CA LEU A 112 8.43 -8.30 -10.58
C LEU A 112 7.82 -6.96 -11.03
N ARG A 113 7.81 -6.64 -12.33
CA ARG A 113 7.16 -5.41 -12.84
C ARG A 113 5.63 -5.48 -12.91
N LYS A 114 5.04 -6.67 -12.84
CA LYS A 114 3.57 -6.84 -12.91
C LYS A 114 3.02 -7.14 -11.51
N PRO A 115 2.15 -6.29 -10.94
CA PRO A 115 1.71 -6.44 -9.55
C PRO A 115 1.18 -7.83 -9.18
N ARG A 116 0.33 -8.42 -10.03
CA ARG A 116 -0.26 -9.76 -9.80
C ARG A 116 0.76 -10.89 -9.88
N LEU A 117 1.71 -10.81 -10.83
CA LEU A 117 2.78 -11.81 -10.95
C LEU A 117 3.79 -11.69 -9.82
N ARG A 118 4.11 -10.45 -9.42
CA ARG A 118 4.95 -10.16 -8.25
C ARG A 118 4.34 -10.75 -6.98
N LEU A 119 3.04 -10.55 -6.76
CA LEU A 119 2.34 -11.14 -5.61
C LEU A 119 2.37 -12.68 -5.63
N SER A 120 2.08 -13.30 -6.77
CA SER A 120 2.17 -14.77 -6.88
C SER A 120 3.60 -15.26 -6.59
N HIS A 121 4.62 -14.59 -7.14
CA HIS A 121 6.02 -14.90 -6.83
C HIS A 121 6.33 -14.73 -5.33
N ASP A 122 5.91 -13.62 -4.72
CA ASP A 122 6.10 -13.35 -3.29
C ASP A 122 5.50 -14.48 -2.45
N LEU A 123 4.26 -14.91 -2.74
CA LEU A 123 3.57 -15.97 -1.99
C LEU A 123 4.29 -17.33 -2.11
N VAL A 124 4.74 -17.70 -3.31
CA VAL A 124 5.44 -18.98 -3.52
C VAL A 124 6.83 -18.97 -2.89
N ALA A 125 7.57 -17.86 -3.02
CA ALA A 125 8.89 -17.70 -2.41
C ALA A 125 8.80 -17.68 -0.87
N VAL A 126 7.80 -16.99 -0.33
CA VAL A 126 7.54 -16.95 1.11
C VAL A 126 7.11 -18.32 1.64
N ARG A 127 6.27 -19.09 0.92
CA ARG A 127 5.93 -20.47 1.34
C ARG A 127 7.20 -21.31 1.51
N THR A 128 8.11 -21.22 0.55
CA THR A 128 9.41 -21.92 0.60
C THR A 128 10.23 -21.48 1.82
N TRP A 129 10.31 -20.17 2.06
CA TRP A 129 10.99 -19.60 3.22
C TRP A 129 10.34 -20.03 4.55
N LEU A 130 9.01 -20.10 4.63
CA LEU A 130 8.30 -20.55 5.83
C LEU A 130 8.55 -22.04 6.14
N ILE A 131 8.69 -22.89 5.12
CA ILE A 131 9.10 -24.29 5.27
C ILE A 131 10.52 -24.35 5.86
N GLU A 132 11.45 -23.54 5.31
CA GLU A 132 12.83 -23.46 5.81
C GLU A 132 12.90 -22.96 7.27
N GLN A 133 12.03 -22.03 7.66
CA GLN A 133 11.89 -21.55 9.04
C GLN A 133 11.11 -22.52 9.95
N LYS A 134 10.63 -23.66 9.44
CA LYS A 134 9.80 -24.65 10.15
C LYS A 134 8.52 -24.07 10.74
N ALA A 135 7.99 -23.03 10.10
CA ALA A 135 6.74 -22.37 10.51
C ALA A 135 5.49 -23.05 9.94
N ILE A 136 5.66 -23.81 8.84
CA ILE A 136 4.64 -24.65 8.20
C ILE A 136 5.22 -26.03 7.92
N GLY A 137 4.37 -27.03 7.73
CA GLY A 137 4.78 -28.40 7.42
C GLY A 137 5.51 -28.51 6.07
N GLU A 138 6.21 -29.63 5.86
CA GLU A 138 6.88 -29.93 4.57
C GLU A 138 5.89 -30.09 3.41
N ASP A 139 4.62 -30.32 3.74
CA ASP A 139 3.50 -30.28 2.81
C ASP A 139 3.19 -28.85 2.31
N GLY A 140 3.76 -27.80 2.90
CA GLY A 140 3.55 -26.41 2.53
C GLY A 140 2.12 -25.92 2.79
N SER A 141 1.35 -26.62 3.63
CA SER A 141 0.01 -26.22 4.00
C SER A 141 0.02 -24.95 4.86
N LEU A 142 -0.88 -24.02 4.55
CA LEU A 142 -1.06 -22.79 5.32
C LEU A 142 -2.04 -22.96 6.48
N GLU A 143 -2.80 -24.05 6.51
CA GLU A 143 -3.68 -24.37 7.64
C GLU A 143 -2.80 -24.63 8.89
N PRO A 144 -3.21 -24.17 10.08
CA PRO A 144 -2.56 -24.62 11.29
C PRO A 144 -2.67 -26.14 11.35
N GLU A 145 -1.54 -26.86 11.51
CA GLU A 145 -1.60 -28.26 11.92
C GLU A 145 -2.48 -28.31 13.17
N VAL A 146 -3.69 -28.85 13.01
CA VAL A 146 -4.51 -29.25 14.13
C VAL A 146 -3.78 -30.44 14.73
N VAL A 147 -2.84 -30.16 15.63
CA VAL A 147 -2.30 -31.18 16.51
C VAL A 147 -3.51 -31.71 17.29
N PRO A 148 -3.91 -32.98 17.12
CA PRO A 148 -4.99 -33.55 17.90
C PRO A 148 -4.46 -33.65 19.33
N THR A 149 -4.80 -32.68 20.16
CA THR A 149 -4.50 -32.75 21.59
C THR A 149 -5.45 -33.78 22.18
N PRO A 150 -4.98 -34.92 22.73
CA PRO A 150 -5.87 -35.78 23.49
C PRO A 150 -6.32 -35.05 24.75
N ALA A 151 -7.59 -35.23 25.06
CA ALA A 151 -8.37 -34.49 26.03
C ALA A 151 -7.92 -34.66 27.50
N VAL A 152 -8.49 -33.76 28.33
CA VAL A 152 -8.68 -33.79 29.80
C VAL A 152 -7.49 -33.17 30.59
N ALA A 153 -7.63 -32.16 31.46
CA ALA A 153 -8.74 -31.80 32.35
C ALA A 153 -8.76 -30.30 32.73
N THR A 154 -9.99 -29.77 32.87
CA THR A 154 -10.47 -28.76 33.84
C THR A 154 -9.65 -27.51 34.16
N HIS A 155 -10.22 -26.33 33.89
CA HIS A 155 -10.72 -25.42 34.94
C HIS A 155 -11.71 -24.39 34.37
N GLU A 156 -12.96 -24.54 34.83
CA GLU A 156 -13.98 -23.52 35.13
C GLU A 156 -14.26 -22.35 34.18
N ALA A 157 -15.49 -22.38 33.66
CA ALA A 157 -16.17 -21.27 33.00
C ALA A 157 -16.35 -20.07 33.94
N VAL A 158 -15.87 -18.90 33.50
CA VAL A 158 -16.29 -17.59 34.01
C VAL A 158 -17.04 -16.89 32.87
N PRO A 159 -18.27 -16.39 33.10
CA PRO A 159 -19.19 -15.99 32.04
C PRO A 159 -18.68 -14.76 31.29
N ALA A 160 -18.84 -14.80 29.97
CA ALA A 160 -18.65 -13.67 29.08
C ALA A 160 -19.51 -12.47 29.55
N LYS A 161 -18.85 -11.43 30.04
CA LYS A 161 -19.48 -10.10 30.09
C LYS A 161 -19.50 -9.55 28.67
N PRO A 162 -20.67 -9.20 28.10
CA PRO A 162 -20.71 -8.43 26.88
C PRO A 162 -20.14 -7.05 27.20
N GLN A 163 -18.90 -6.78 26.80
CA GLN A 163 -18.40 -5.42 26.72
C GLN A 163 -19.14 -4.73 25.59
N GLN A 164 -20.30 -4.16 25.93
CA GLN A 164 -20.89 -3.06 25.18
C GLN A 164 -19.89 -1.89 25.29
N ALA A 165 -19.02 -1.79 24.30
CA ALA A 165 -18.19 -0.60 24.11
C ALA A 165 -19.14 0.55 23.75
N ILE A 166 -19.45 1.37 24.75
CA ILE A 166 -20.05 2.69 24.55
C ILE A 166 -18.97 3.54 23.88
N THR A 167 -18.95 3.60 22.55
CA THR A 167 -18.18 4.63 21.84
C THR A 167 -19.09 5.83 21.63
N VAL A 168 -19.03 6.77 22.57
CA VAL A 168 -19.38 8.16 22.28
C VAL A 168 -18.38 8.63 21.22
N PRO A 169 -18.79 9.09 20.02
CA PRO A 169 -17.84 9.64 19.06
C PRO A 169 -17.39 11.01 19.56
N MET A 170 -16.23 11.07 20.22
CA MET A 170 -15.46 12.30 20.25
C MET A 170 -14.90 12.49 18.84
N GLU A 171 -15.50 13.39 18.07
CA GLU A 171 -14.93 13.88 16.82
C GLU A 171 -13.57 14.51 17.12
N GLU A 172 -12.53 13.70 16.98
CA GLU A 172 -11.15 14.14 17.08
C GLU A 172 -10.90 15.14 15.94
N LYS A 173 -10.77 16.43 16.27
CA LYS A 173 -10.53 17.50 15.28
C LYS A 173 -9.26 17.20 14.50
N LEU A 174 -9.42 16.85 13.23
CA LEU A 174 -8.32 16.66 12.30
C LEU A 174 -7.67 18.01 11.98
N PRO A 175 -6.37 18.04 11.64
CA PRO A 175 -5.76 19.21 11.04
C PRO A 175 -6.50 19.60 9.76
N LEU A 176 -6.70 20.91 9.56
CA LEU A 176 -7.49 21.46 8.45
C LEU A 176 -7.02 20.97 7.08
N LEU A 177 -5.70 20.80 6.89
CA LEU A 177 -5.13 20.24 5.67
C LEU A 177 -5.63 18.81 5.37
N ILE A 178 -5.79 17.97 6.40
CA ILE A 178 -6.34 16.61 6.23
C ILE A 178 -7.82 16.67 5.85
N ASP A 179 -8.59 17.55 6.48
CA ASP A 179 -10.00 17.75 6.14
C ASP A 179 -10.19 18.27 4.71
N MET A 180 -9.33 19.18 4.27
CA MET A 180 -9.32 19.68 2.89
C MET A 180 -8.98 18.57 1.89
N LEU A 181 -7.93 17.80 2.13
CA LEU A 181 -7.54 16.70 1.25
C LEU A 181 -8.64 15.64 1.17
N LYS A 182 -9.33 15.35 2.28
CA LYS A 182 -10.47 14.44 2.34
C LYS A 182 -11.67 14.99 1.56
N ALA A 183 -11.98 16.28 1.72
CA ALA A 183 -13.08 16.94 1.00
C ALA A 183 -12.82 16.97 -0.52
N CYS A 184 -11.57 17.19 -0.93
CA CYS A 184 -11.14 17.17 -2.33
C CYS A 184 -11.02 15.75 -2.90
N ARG A 185 -11.28 14.70 -2.10
CA ARG A 185 -11.11 13.28 -2.46
C ARG A 185 -9.69 12.93 -2.93
N VAL A 186 -8.70 13.68 -2.46
CA VAL A 186 -7.27 13.39 -2.68
C VAL A 186 -6.82 12.24 -1.79
N ILE A 187 -7.35 12.20 -0.56
CA ILE A 187 -7.07 11.15 0.42
C ILE A 187 -8.37 10.51 0.91
N GLY A 188 -8.33 9.21 1.16
CA GLY A 188 -9.41 8.44 1.73
C GLY A 188 -9.24 8.22 3.24
N PRO A 189 -10.17 7.46 3.88
CA PRO A 189 -10.12 7.20 5.32
C PRO A 189 -8.88 6.42 5.75
N ALA A 190 -8.28 5.61 4.88
CA ALA A 190 -7.07 4.85 5.18
C ALA A 190 -5.82 5.74 5.17
N GLU A 191 -5.71 6.65 4.20
CA GLU A 191 -4.63 7.63 4.09
C GLU A 191 -4.68 8.63 5.25
N VAL A 192 -5.88 9.01 5.69
CA VAL A 192 -6.06 9.81 6.92
C VAL A 192 -5.47 9.08 8.12
N GLN A 193 -5.75 7.78 8.26
CA GLN A 193 -5.19 6.99 9.37
C GLN A 193 -3.67 6.80 9.24
N ALA A 194 -3.15 6.63 8.02
CA ALA A 194 -1.72 6.53 7.77
C ALA A 194 -0.99 7.84 8.15
N LEU A 195 -1.54 8.99 7.74
CA LEU A 195 -1.01 10.31 8.11
C LEU A 195 -1.07 10.54 9.62
N LYS A 196 -2.18 10.16 10.29
CA LYS A 196 -2.27 10.20 11.77
C LYS A 196 -1.14 9.39 12.43
N ASN A 197 -0.91 8.17 11.95
CA ASN A 197 0.13 7.30 12.49
C ASN A 197 1.53 7.89 12.24
N GLN A 198 1.79 8.44 11.06
CA GLN A 198 3.06 9.10 10.74
C GLN A 198 3.32 10.34 11.60
N MET A 199 2.28 11.17 11.82
CA MET A 199 2.36 12.32 12.71
C MET A 199 2.63 11.92 14.17
N ALA A 200 2.13 10.76 14.61
CA ALA A 200 2.39 10.23 15.95
C ALA A 200 3.81 9.65 16.09
N ILE A 201 4.35 9.06 15.02
CA ILE A 201 5.70 8.45 15.01
C ILE A 201 6.79 9.52 14.87
N ALA A 202 6.56 10.55 14.06
CA ALA A 202 7.52 11.61 13.74
C ALA A 202 6.86 13.00 13.87
N PRO A 203 6.62 13.49 15.10
CA PRO A 203 5.95 14.77 15.34
C PRO A 203 6.77 16.00 14.90
N GLU A 204 8.09 15.84 14.72
CA GLU A 204 8.99 16.88 14.24
C GLU A 204 8.85 17.21 12.75
N ILE A 205 8.25 16.33 11.96
CA ILE A 205 8.05 16.52 10.52
C ILE A 205 6.74 17.26 10.28
N PRO A 206 6.75 18.43 9.62
CA PRO A 206 5.52 19.15 9.28
C PRO A 206 4.58 18.30 8.41
N LEU A 207 3.27 18.35 8.68
CA LEU A 207 2.26 17.60 7.91
C LEU A 207 2.34 17.85 6.39
N LYS A 208 2.67 19.08 5.98
CA LYS A 208 2.87 19.42 4.56
C LYS A 208 3.95 18.55 3.90
N GLU A 209 5.02 18.25 4.63
CA GLU A 209 6.16 17.47 4.14
C GLU A 209 5.81 15.98 4.10
N LEU A 210 5.05 15.50 5.08
CA LEU A 210 4.47 14.15 5.05
C LEU A 210 3.57 13.96 3.82
N VAL A 211 2.69 14.91 3.54
CA VAL A 211 1.78 14.85 2.38
C VAL A 211 2.53 14.89 1.05
N LEU A 212 3.55 15.76 0.93
CA LEU A 212 4.41 15.84 -0.26
C LEU A 212 5.26 14.57 -0.45
N SER A 213 5.85 14.05 0.63
CA SER A 213 6.68 12.84 0.59
C SER A 213 5.88 11.59 0.24
N ALA A 214 4.62 11.52 0.65
CA ALA A 214 3.68 10.47 0.26
C ALA A 214 3.18 10.61 -1.19
N GLY A 215 3.42 11.74 -1.84
CA GLY A 215 3.04 11.99 -3.24
C GLY A 215 1.53 12.17 -3.45
N TYR A 216 0.77 12.52 -2.41
CA TYR A 216 -0.67 12.76 -2.54
C TYR A 216 -0.98 13.98 -3.41
N VAL A 217 -0.12 14.99 -3.36
CA VAL A 217 -0.20 16.20 -4.18
C VAL A 217 1.19 16.62 -4.64
N THR A 218 1.24 17.33 -5.76
CA THR A 218 2.45 18.02 -6.25
C THR A 218 2.72 19.30 -5.46
N ASP A 219 3.94 19.85 -5.54
CA ASP A 219 4.29 21.14 -4.92
C ASP A 219 3.33 22.26 -5.35
N THR A 220 2.96 22.30 -6.62
CA THR A 220 2.04 23.31 -7.15
C THR A 220 0.64 23.16 -6.57
N GLN A 221 0.14 21.92 -6.42
CA GLN A 221 -1.16 21.65 -5.80
C GLN A 221 -1.12 21.91 -4.29
N MET A 222 0.02 21.71 -3.64
CA MET A 222 0.20 22.08 -2.24
C MET A 222 0.13 23.60 -2.05
N GLN A 223 0.71 24.39 -2.95
CA GLN A 223 0.56 25.85 -2.95
C GLN A 223 -0.91 26.26 -3.12
N SER A 224 -1.64 25.62 -4.04
CA SER A 224 -3.09 25.85 -4.20
C SER A 224 -3.86 25.50 -2.93
N LEU A 225 -3.53 24.39 -2.26
CA LEU A 225 -4.14 24.03 -0.97
C LEU A 225 -3.82 25.07 0.12
N GLN A 226 -2.59 25.57 0.21
CA GLN A 226 -2.26 26.64 1.17
C GLN A 226 -3.06 27.93 0.94
N VAL A 227 -3.27 28.29 -0.33
CA VAL A 227 -4.17 29.40 -0.69
C VAL A 227 -5.61 29.07 -0.28
N GLY A 228 -6.07 27.85 -0.55
CA GLY A 228 -7.38 27.36 -0.13
C GLY A 228 -7.58 27.41 1.39
N GLU A 229 -6.56 27.05 2.17
CA GLU A 229 -6.57 27.11 3.63
C GLU A 229 -6.75 28.55 4.13
N TYR A 230 -6.03 29.50 3.52
CA TYR A 230 -6.20 30.93 3.81
C TYR A 230 -7.62 31.42 3.46
N LEU A 231 -8.16 31.03 2.31
CA LEU A 231 -9.51 31.43 1.87
C LEU A 231 -10.63 30.81 2.73
N LEU A 232 -10.43 29.58 3.21
CA LEU A 232 -11.35 28.91 4.14
C LEU A 232 -11.30 29.56 5.53
N SER A 233 -10.10 29.83 6.05
CA SER A 233 -9.93 30.45 7.38
C SER A 233 -10.46 31.89 7.43
N SER A 234 -10.42 32.61 6.31
CA SER A 234 -11.02 33.95 6.15
C SER A 234 -12.52 33.92 5.81
N GLY A 235 -13.12 32.74 5.66
CA GLY A 235 -14.55 32.57 5.36
C GLY A 235 -14.95 33.05 3.96
N GLN A 236 -14.00 33.26 3.05
CA GLN A 236 -14.28 33.72 1.68
C GLN A 236 -14.84 32.61 0.80
N ILE A 237 -14.45 31.37 1.06
CA ILE A 237 -14.97 30.19 0.36
C ILE A 237 -15.42 29.14 1.38
N SER A 238 -16.31 28.26 0.95
CA SER A 238 -16.72 27.06 1.69
C SER A 238 -15.87 25.85 1.29
N MET A 239 -15.83 24.83 2.16
CA MET A 239 -15.14 23.57 1.88
C MET A 239 -15.63 22.89 0.58
N HIS A 240 -16.91 23.06 0.26
CA HIS A 240 -17.47 22.53 -0.98
C HIS A 240 -16.94 23.25 -2.22
N GLN A 241 -16.85 24.58 -2.17
CA GLN A 241 -16.28 25.39 -3.27
C GLN A 241 -14.80 25.08 -3.49
N LEU A 242 -14.05 24.90 -2.40
CA LEU A 242 -12.66 24.43 -2.48
C LEU A 242 -12.57 23.06 -3.18
N ALA A 243 -13.39 22.09 -2.77
CA ALA A 243 -13.35 20.74 -3.33
C ALA A 243 -13.62 20.73 -4.85
N VAL A 244 -14.57 21.55 -5.32
CA VAL A 244 -14.85 21.69 -6.76
C VAL A 244 -13.66 22.34 -7.49
N ALA A 245 -13.09 23.41 -6.94
CA ALA A 245 -11.97 24.10 -7.58
C ALA A 245 -10.68 23.26 -7.61
N MET A 246 -10.42 22.50 -6.55
CA MET A 246 -9.31 21.55 -6.50
C MET A 246 -9.53 20.39 -7.46
N TYR A 247 -10.76 19.91 -7.66
CA TYR A 247 -11.06 18.89 -8.66
C TYR A 247 -10.68 19.35 -10.08
N ASP A 248 -10.97 20.59 -10.44
CA ASP A 248 -10.57 21.16 -11.74
C ASP A 248 -9.05 21.20 -11.91
N GLU A 249 -8.30 21.52 -10.85
CA GLU A 249 -6.83 21.52 -10.89
C GLU A 249 -6.25 20.10 -10.95
N LEU A 250 -6.84 19.16 -10.23
CA LEU A 250 -6.45 17.75 -10.23
C LEU A 250 -6.71 17.08 -11.59
N THR A 251 -7.77 17.50 -12.29
CA THR A 251 -8.11 17.02 -13.63
C THR A 251 -7.42 17.79 -14.75
N GLY A 252 -6.61 18.80 -14.41
CA GLY A 252 -5.81 19.58 -15.37
C GLY A 252 -6.62 20.57 -16.21
N MET A 253 -7.83 20.94 -15.78
CA MET A 253 -8.68 21.89 -16.50
C MET A 253 -8.21 23.34 -16.34
N CYS A 254 -7.95 23.77 -15.10
CA CYS A 254 -7.46 25.11 -14.77
C CYS A 254 -6.91 25.14 -13.33
N LYS A 255 -6.24 26.23 -12.92
CA LYS A 255 -5.78 26.37 -11.53
C LYS A 255 -6.93 26.57 -10.56
N MET A 256 -6.79 26.11 -9.31
CA MET A 256 -7.83 26.25 -8.29
C MET A 256 -8.32 27.71 -8.16
N ALA A 257 -7.40 28.68 -8.08
CA ALA A 257 -7.75 30.10 -7.98
C ALA A 257 -8.55 30.60 -9.20
N GLU A 258 -8.19 30.17 -10.40
CA GLU A 258 -8.91 30.50 -11.65
C GLU A 258 -10.30 29.86 -11.64
N SER A 259 -10.42 28.60 -11.21
CA SER A 259 -11.71 27.91 -11.10
C SER A 259 -12.67 28.63 -10.15
N LEU A 260 -12.16 29.12 -9.01
CA LEU A 260 -12.93 29.92 -8.05
C LEU A 260 -13.38 31.26 -8.66
N GLN A 261 -12.54 31.92 -9.45
CA GLN A 261 -12.86 33.19 -10.12
C GLN A 261 -13.89 33.01 -11.24
N VAL A 262 -13.71 32.02 -12.12
CA VAL A 262 -14.64 31.74 -13.24
C VAL A 262 -16.04 31.45 -12.74
N ARG A 263 -16.16 30.85 -11.55
CA ARG A 263 -17.45 30.54 -10.90
C ARG A 263 -18.01 31.69 -10.06
N GLY A 264 -17.32 32.83 -10.00
CA GLY A 264 -17.74 34.01 -9.24
C GLY A 264 -17.71 33.80 -7.73
N TRP A 265 -16.96 32.81 -7.23
CA TRP A 265 -16.84 32.53 -5.80
C TRP A 265 -15.73 33.34 -5.13
N LEU A 266 -14.83 33.92 -5.93
CA LEU A 266 -13.79 34.81 -5.47
C LEU A 266 -13.90 36.11 -6.25
N ASN A 267 -14.14 37.21 -5.55
CA ASN A 267 -14.22 38.52 -6.18
C ASN A 267 -12.86 38.85 -6.79
N THR A 268 -12.84 39.13 -8.08
CA THR A 268 -11.72 39.84 -8.69
C THR A 268 -11.69 41.22 -8.04
N GLN A 269 -10.82 41.41 -7.06
CA GLN A 269 -10.38 42.77 -6.78
C GLN A 269 -9.74 43.25 -8.08
N SER A 270 -10.47 44.11 -8.78
CA SER A 270 -9.87 45.09 -9.67
C SER A 270 -8.81 45.80 -8.84
N PHE A 271 -7.55 45.42 -9.04
CA PHE A 271 -6.45 46.30 -8.69
C PHE A 271 -6.59 47.53 -9.59
N SER A 272 -7.32 48.52 -9.10
CA SER A 272 -7.19 49.92 -9.48
C SER A 272 -6.04 50.54 -8.72
#